data_AF-A0A1S3JPQ4-F1
#
_entry.id   AF-A0A1S3JPQ4-F1
#
_cell.length_a   1.000
_cell.length_b   1.000
_cell.length_c   1.000
_cell.angle_alpha   90.00
_cell.angle_beta   90.00
_cell.angle_gamma   90.00
#
_symmetry.space_group_name_H-M   'P 1'
#
loop_
_entity.id
_entity.type
_entity.pdbx_description
1 polymer ?
#
loop_
_entity_poly.entity_id
_entity_poly.type
_entity_poly.pdbx_seq_one_letter_code
_entity_poly.pdbx_strand_id
1 'polypeptide(L)'
;MAPVLGYWNIRGLCQPIRLLLNYVGQEYEEKYYVLGPAPDYNMEEWMGVKFTLGLPFPNVPYWIDGDTKLVQSHAILKYLARKHNLCPTSEQEIIRCDMLEHQLQDLFMDHALVCYSTFIKMGDYARNKKSGIFRETAGQGEAILGVLGRSSLVCWRQDNLRRLHGVRVFGHTAHVCPWLSGRLQEPNRLHGKV
;
A
#
# COMPACT_ATOMS: atom_id res chain seq x y z
N MET A 1 -17.40 3.82 22.14
CA MET A 1 -17.39 2.64 21.26
C MET A 1 -16.13 2.72 20.42
N ALA A 2 -15.46 1.61 20.13
CA ALA A 2 -14.32 1.64 19.22
C ALA A 2 -14.79 2.09 17.82
N PRO A 3 -13.99 2.88 17.10
CA PRO A 3 -14.33 3.25 15.73
C PRO A 3 -14.35 2.03 14.81
N VAL A 4 -15.17 2.06 13.77
CA VAL A 4 -15.32 0.96 12.80
C VAL A 4 -14.72 1.35 11.45
N LEU A 5 -13.80 0.53 10.96
CA LEU A 5 -13.26 0.58 9.60
C LEU A 5 -13.92 -0.50 8.74
N GLY A 6 -14.64 -0.12 7.69
CA GLY A 6 -15.29 -1.07 6.79
C GLY A 6 -14.59 -1.18 5.45
N TYR A 7 -14.17 -2.38 5.06
CA TYR A 7 -13.63 -2.65 3.72
C TYR A 7 -13.75 -4.13 3.33
N TRP A 8 -13.45 -4.43 2.07
CA TRP A 8 -13.29 -5.79 1.61
C TRP A 8 -12.15 -6.53 2.35
N ASN A 9 -12.25 -7.85 2.45
CA ASN A 9 -11.18 -8.72 2.97
C ASN A 9 -10.00 -8.87 1.98
N ILE A 10 -9.44 -7.74 1.57
CA ILE A 10 -8.24 -7.59 0.73
C ILE A 10 -7.45 -6.38 1.23
N ARG A 11 -6.23 -6.19 0.72
CA ARG A 11 -5.39 -5.02 1.04
C ARG A 11 -5.97 -3.73 0.43
N GLY A 12 -5.97 -3.64 -0.90
CA GLY A 12 -6.61 -2.56 -1.67
C GLY A 12 -6.34 -1.15 -1.15
N LEU A 13 -7.36 -0.29 -1.28
CA LEU A 13 -7.32 1.12 -0.87
C LEU A 13 -7.29 1.32 0.66
N CYS A 14 -7.64 0.30 1.42
CA CYS A 14 -7.71 0.37 2.88
C CYS A 14 -6.36 0.12 3.56
N GLN A 15 -5.41 -0.51 2.85
CA GLN A 15 -4.11 -0.85 3.43
C GLN A 15 -3.34 0.34 4.03
N PRO A 16 -3.28 1.53 3.40
CA PRO A 16 -2.63 2.69 4.00
C PRO A 16 -3.31 3.13 5.30
N ILE A 17 -4.64 3.03 5.39
CA ILE A 17 -5.41 3.38 6.59
C ILE A 17 -5.08 2.44 7.73
N ARG A 18 -5.06 1.12 7.48
CA ARG A 18 -4.65 0.11 8.47
C ARG A 18 -3.24 0.38 8.98
N LEU A 19 -2.30 0.69 8.09
CA LEU A 19 -0.92 1.00 8.48
C LEU A 19 -0.84 2.25 9.35
N LEU A 20 -1.57 3.31 9.00
CA LEU A 20 -1.64 4.55 9.78
C LEU A 20 -2.19 4.29 11.19
N LEU A 21 -3.31 3.57 11.30
CA LEU A 21 -3.95 3.24 12.58
C LEU A 21 -3.03 2.41 13.49
N ASN A 22 -2.33 1.43 12.93
CA ASN A 22 -1.34 0.65 13.66
C ASN A 22 -0.13 1.49 14.08
N TYR A 23 0.33 2.41 13.23
CA TYR A 23 1.45 3.29 13.56
C TYR A 23 1.14 4.22 14.75
N VAL A 24 -0.08 4.77 14.79
CA VAL A 24 -0.52 5.62 15.91
C VAL A 24 -1.03 4.84 17.11
N GLY A 25 -1.11 3.50 17.01
CA GLY A 25 -1.63 2.63 18.07
C GLY A 25 -3.12 2.85 18.38
N GLN A 26 -3.91 3.36 17.43
CA GLN A 26 -5.34 3.56 17.65
C GLN A 26 -6.08 2.24 17.50
N GLU A 27 -6.79 1.83 18.55
CA GLU A 27 -7.69 0.69 18.50
C GLU A 27 -8.92 1.01 17.63
N TYR A 28 -9.32 0.02 16.82
CA TYR A 28 -10.49 0.08 15.96
C TYR A 28 -11.03 -1.32 15.72
N GLU A 29 -12.31 -1.42 15.42
CA GLU A 29 -12.93 -2.64 14.91
C GLU A 29 -12.90 -2.62 13.39
N GLU A 30 -12.53 -3.74 12.78
CA GLU A 30 -12.55 -3.87 11.32
C GLU A 30 -13.71 -4.75 10.86
N LYS A 31 -14.62 -4.16 10.08
CA LYS A 31 -15.67 -4.89 9.39
C LYS A 31 -15.18 -5.32 8.02
N TYR A 32 -14.86 -6.60 7.90
CA TYR A 32 -14.54 -7.22 6.62
C TYR A 32 -15.81 -7.62 5.88
N TYR A 33 -15.87 -7.24 4.60
CA TYR A 33 -16.82 -7.78 3.64
C TYR A 33 -16.13 -8.85 2.81
N VAL A 34 -16.73 -10.04 2.75
CA VAL A 34 -16.16 -11.18 2.01
C VAL A 34 -16.92 -11.34 0.69
N LEU A 35 -16.16 -11.44 -0.41
CA LEU A 35 -16.74 -11.81 -1.70
C LEU A 35 -17.08 -13.31 -1.69
N GLY A 36 -18.21 -13.66 -2.28
CA GLY A 36 -18.59 -15.06 -2.50
C GLY A 36 -17.54 -15.81 -3.35
N PRO A 37 -17.64 -17.15 -3.42
CA PRO A 37 -16.69 -17.95 -4.18
C PRO A 37 -16.72 -17.61 -5.68
N ALA A 38 -15.61 -17.89 -6.36
CA ALA A 38 -15.54 -17.82 -7.81
C ALA A 38 -16.51 -18.85 -8.44
N PRO A 39 -17.08 -18.57 -9.63
CA PRO A 39 -16.82 -17.40 -10.48
C PRO A 39 -17.73 -16.20 -10.20
N ASP A 40 -18.74 -16.35 -9.34
CA ASP A 40 -19.83 -15.38 -9.20
C ASP A 40 -19.45 -14.18 -8.32
N TYR A 41 -18.51 -14.34 -7.39
CA TYR A 41 -17.99 -13.27 -6.52
C TYR A 41 -19.10 -12.41 -5.88
N ASN A 42 -20.07 -13.07 -5.26
CA ASN A 42 -21.25 -12.42 -4.69
C ASN A 42 -20.87 -11.30 -3.68
N MET A 43 -21.49 -10.12 -3.83
CA MET A 43 -21.28 -8.92 -3.01
C MET A 43 -22.44 -8.61 -2.04
N GLU A 44 -23.37 -9.55 -1.86
CA GLU A 44 -24.60 -9.38 -1.06
C GLU A 44 -24.35 -8.82 0.34
N GLU A 45 -23.28 -9.22 1.02
CA GLU A 45 -22.98 -8.73 2.38
C GLU A 45 -22.83 -7.20 2.41
N TRP A 46 -22.09 -6.63 1.46
CA TRP A 46 -21.95 -5.19 1.34
C TRP A 46 -23.23 -4.55 0.79
N MET A 47 -23.82 -5.14 -0.26
CA MET A 47 -24.99 -4.58 -0.92
C MET A 47 -26.21 -4.49 0.00
N GLY A 48 -26.38 -5.43 0.93
CA GLY A 48 -27.47 -5.42 1.91
C GLY A 48 -27.36 -4.33 2.97
N VAL A 49 -26.14 -3.87 3.29
CA VAL A 49 -25.91 -2.83 4.32
C VAL A 49 -25.49 -1.47 3.75
N LYS A 50 -25.17 -1.39 2.46
CA LYS A 50 -24.63 -0.19 1.80
C LYS A 50 -25.40 1.10 2.16
N PHE A 51 -26.73 1.04 2.13
CA PHE A 51 -27.59 2.20 2.37
C PHE A 51 -28.13 2.31 3.81
N THR A 52 -27.81 1.35 4.70
CA THR A 52 -28.32 1.34 6.08
C THR A 52 -27.38 2.01 7.08
N LEU A 53 -26.11 2.21 6.70
CA LEU A 53 -25.07 2.77 7.57
C LEU A 53 -25.18 4.30 7.78
N GLY A 54 -26.04 4.98 7.01
CA GLY A 54 -26.19 6.44 7.06
C GLY A 54 -24.94 7.18 6.59
N LEU A 55 -24.23 6.64 5.62
CA LEU A 55 -23.09 7.28 4.96
C LEU A 55 -23.60 8.31 3.94
N PRO A 56 -22.97 9.50 3.82
CA PRO A 56 -23.41 10.52 2.86
C PRO A 56 -23.22 10.07 1.40
N PHE A 57 -22.13 9.36 1.11
CA PHE A 57 -21.87 8.73 -0.19
C PHE A 57 -21.49 7.26 0.02
N PRO A 58 -22.47 6.33 0.02
CA PRO A 58 -22.24 4.91 0.35
C PRO A 58 -21.15 4.24 -0.49
N ASN A 59 -19.99 4.04 0.11
CA ASN A 59 -18.84 3.42 -0.54
C ASN A 59 -17.90 2.78 0.48
N VAL A 60 -16.99 1.94 0.01
CA VAL A 60 -15.89 1.35 0.79
C VAL A 60 -14.54 1.83 0.23
N PRO A 61 -13.56 2.16 1.08
CA PRO A 61 -13.59 2.08 2.54
C PRO A 61 -14.44 3.19 3.19
N TYR A 62 -14.97 2.88 4.37
CA TYR A 62 -15.64 3.84 5.26
C TYR A 62 -15.06 3.79 6.67
N TRP A 63 -15.21 4.89 7.41
CA TRP A 63 -14.81 5.02 8.81
C TRP A 63 -15.96 5.62 9.62
N ILE A 64 -16.32 4.97 10.73
CA ILE A 64 -17.40 5.41 11.62
C ILE A 64 -16.82 5.57 13.04
N ASP A 65 -16.83 6.79 13.55
CA ASP A 65 -16.35 7.15 14.89
C ASP A 65 -17.41 8.02 15.57
N GLY A 66 -18.34 7.39 16.30
CA GLY A 66 -19.52 8.05 16.85
C GLY A 66 -20.38 8.67 15.75
N ASP A 67 -20.58 9.99 15.83
CA ASP A 67 -21.33 10.77 14.84
C ASP A 67 -20.52 11.07 13.57
N THR A 68 -19.20 10.85 13.60
CA THR A 68 -18.33 11.11 12.45
C THR A 68 -18.36 9.91 11.50
N LYS A 69 -18.98 10.09 10.34
CA LYS A 69 -19.08 9.06 9.28
C LYS A 69 -18.39 9.53 8.02
N LEU A 70 -17.31 8.86 7.65
CA LEU A 70 -16.46 9.22 6.53
C LEU A 70 -16.39 8.10 5.50
N VAL A 71 -16.22 8.52 4.25
CA VAL A 71 -16.04 7.69 3.06
C VAL A 71 -14.93 8.34 2.23
N GLN A 72 -14.40 7.63 1.24
CA GLN A 72 -13.18 7.98 0.48
C GLN A 72 -11.90 7.77 1.30
N SER A 73 -11.00 6.92 0.80
CA SER A 73 -9.76 6.52 1.49
C SER A 73 -8.90 7.71 1.89
N HIS A 74 -8.70 8.67 1.00
CA HIS A 74 -7.91 9.88 1.22
C HIS A 74 -8.52 10.81 2.27
N ALA A 75 -9.85 10.97 2.28
CA ALA A 75 -10.54 11.77 3.28
C ALA A 75 -10.39 11.15 4.69
N ILE A 76 -10.50 9.81 4.78
CA ILE A 76 -10.27 9.06 6.02
C ILE A 76 -8.82 9.23 6.50
N LEU A 77 -7.84 9.06 5.61
CA LEU A 77 -6.42 9.28 5.93
C LEU A 77 -6.15 10.69 6.45
N LYS A 78 -6.66 11.72 5.75
CA LYS A 78 -6.51 13.12 6.18
C LYS A 78 -7.19 13.40 7.52
N TYR A 79 -8.36 12.81 7.77
CA TYR A 79 -9.04 12.93 9.07
C TYR A 79 -8.20 12.32 10.20
N LEU A 80 -7.70 11.11 10.01
CA LEU A 80 -6.86 10.43 11.01
C LEU A 80 -5.53 11.18 11.21
N ALA A 81 -4.91 11.67 10.13
CA ALA A 81 -3.70 12.47 10.21
C ALA A 81 -3.92 13.74 11.04
N ARG A 82 -5.04 14.45 10.85
CA ARG A 82 -5.40 15.61 11.69
C ARG A 82 -5.65 15.22 13.14
N LYS A 83 -6.38 14.14 13.38
CA LYS A 83 -6.69 13.63 14.73
C LYS A 83 -5.42 13.30 15.54
N HIS A 84 -4.37 12.86 14.86
CA HIS A 84 -3.10 12.44 15.47
C HIS A 84 -1.94 13.43 15.25
N ASN A 85 -2.20 14.66 14.82
CA ASN A 85 -1.18 15.69 14.58
C ASN A 85 -0.06 15.25 13.60
N LEU A 86 -0.42 14.46 12.58
CA LEU A 86 0.47 14.00 11.52
C LEU A 86 0.36 14.84 10.23
N CYS A 87 -0.43 15.91 10.25
CA CYS A 87 -0.50 16.82 9.13
C CYS A 87 0.74 17.72 9.06
N PRO A 88 1.20 18.06 7.84
CA PRO A 88 2.29 19.02 7.66
C PRO A 88 1.93 20.38 8.26
N THR A 89 2.94 21.10 8.76
CA THR A 89 2.73 22.42 9.41
C THR A 89 3.22 23.59 8.57
N SER A 90 4.20 23.35 7.69
CA SER A 90 4.71 24.37 6.77
C SER A 90 4.05 24.27 5.39
N GLU A 91 3.93 25.41 4.71
CA GLU A 91 3.38 25.47 3.34
C GLU A 91 4.15 24.56 2.37
N GLN A 92 5.48 24.49 2.50
CA GLN A 92 6.31 23.65 1.65
C GLN A 92 6.07 22.15 1.89
N GLU A 93 5.77 21.75 3.11
CA GLU A 93 5.40 20.37 3.41
C GLU A 93 3.98 20.06 2.93
N ILE A 94 3.03 20.99 3.07
CA ILE A 94 1.66 20.86 2.54
C ILE A 94 1.72 20.63 1.03
N ILE A 95 2.42 21.49 0.29
CA ILE A 95 2.59 21.37 -1.16
C ILE A 95 3.17 20.00 -1.55
N ARG A 96 4.20 19.53 -0.83
CA ARG A 96 4.81 18.21 -1.08
C ARG A 96 3.83 17.07 -0.79
N CYS A 97 3.12 17.12 0.33
CA CYS A 97 2.14 16.10 0.70
C CYS A 97 1.01 16.01 -0.31
N ASP A 98 0.43 17.13 -0.75
CA ASP A 98 -0.67 17.15 -1.70
C ASP A 98 -0.23 16.63 -3.08
N MET A 99 0.95 17.05 -3.58
CA MET A 99 1.49 16.51 -4.83
C MET A 99 1.74 15.00 -4.74
N LEU A 100 2.32 14.53 -3.63
CA LEU A 100 2.63 13.11 -3.44
C LEU A 100 1.36 12.25 -3.34
N GLU A 101 0.36 12.74 -2.60
CA GLU A 101 -0.92 12.06 -2.45
C GLU A 101 -1.59 11.82 -3.82
N HIS A 102 -1.71 12.89 -4.62
CA HIS A 102 -2.32 12.80 -5.94
C HIS A 102 -1.49 11.93 -6.90
N GLN A 103 -0.17 12.09 -6.91
CA GLN A 103 0.70 11.27 -7.76
C GLN A 103 0.66 9.78 -7.40
N LEU A 104 0.58 9.44 -6.10
CA LEU A 104 0.44 8.06 -5.64
C LEU A 104 -0.92 7.47 -6.02
N GLN A 105 -1.98 8.28 -6.00
CA GLN A 105 -3.30 7.83 -6.41
C GLN A 105 -3.35 7.54 -7.92
N ASP A 106 -2.77 8.41 -8.75
CA ASP A 106 -2.67 8.17 -10.20
C ASP A 106 -1.90 6.88 -10.49
N LEU A 107 -0.73 6.73 -9.86
CA LEU A 107 0.09 5.52 -9.94
C LEU A 107 -0.69 4.25 -9.55
N PHE A 108 -1.45 4.32 -8.45
CA PHE A 108 -2.26 3.21 -7.96
C PHE A 108 -3.37 2.84 -8.95
N MET A 109 -4.06 3.85 -9.50
CA MET A 109 -5.14 3.64 -10.46
C MET A 109 -4.63 3.07 -11.78
N ASP A 110 -3.52 3.57 -12.31
CA ASP A 110 -2.89 3.03 -13.51
C ASP A 110 -2.49 1.56 -13.33
N HIS A 111 -1.87 1.24 -12.19
CA HIS A 111 -1.52 -0.14 -11.87
C HIS A 111 -2.76 -1.04 -11.77
N ALA A 112 -3.82 -0.55 -11.11
CA ALA A 112 -5.07 -1.29 -10.98
C ALA A 112 -5.71 -1.55 -12.36
N LEU A 113 -5.76 -0.55 -13.25
CA LEU A 113 -6.30 -0.69 -14.59
C LEU A 113 -5.57 -1.74 -15.42
N VAL A 114 -4.24 -1.82 -15.28
CA VAL A 114 -3.45 -2.88 -15.91
C VAL A 114 -3.84 -4.24 -15.33
N CYS A 115 -3.83 -4.40 -14.01
CA CYS A 115 -4.16 -5.67 -13.34
C CYS A 115 -5.57 -6.18 -13.66
N TYR A 116 -6.54 -5.28 -13.78
CA TYR A 116 -7.94 -5.63 -14.06
C TYR A 116 -8.30 -5.58 -15.54
N SER A 117 -7.34 -5.33 -16.45
CA SER A 117 -7.64 -5.01 -17.85
C SER A 117 -8.51 -6.05 -18.56
N THR A 118 -8.24 -7.33 -18.31
CA THR A 118 -9.01 -8.46 -18.86
C THR A 118 -10.45 -8.47 -18.34
N PHE A 119 -10.66 -8.11 -17.07
CA PHE A 119 -11.98 -8.05 -16.43
C PHE A 119 -12.79 -6.84 -16.90
N ILE A 120 -12.15 -5.68 -17.03
CA ILE A 120 -12.80 -4.42 -17.46
C ILE A 120 -12.85 -4.25 -18.99
N LYS A 121 -12.55 -5.31 -19.77
CA LYS A 121 -12.54 -5.32 -21.24
C LYS A 121 -11.65 -4.25 -21.88
N MET A 122 -10.63 -3.77 -21.18
CA MET A 122 -9.64 -2.80 -21.67
C MET A 122 -8.44 -3.47 -22.36
N GLY A 123 -8.65 -4.66 -22.92
CA GLY A 123 -7.61 -5.47 -23.55
C GLY A 123 -6.89 -6.41 -22.60
N ASP A 124 -6.03 -7.26 -23.17
CA ASP A 124 -5.31 -8.30 -22.44
C ASP A 124 -4.22 -7.70 -21.54
N TYR A 125 -4.13 -8.20 -20.30
CA TYR A 125 -3.07 -7.87 -19.36
C TYR A 125 -1.68 -7.99 -20.00
N ALA A 126 -1.45 -9.06 -20.78
CA ALA A 126 -0.16 -9.30 -21.42
C ALA A 126 0.22 -8.20 -22.44
N ARG A 127 -0.78 -7.54 -23.05
CA ARG A 127 -0.61 -6.42 -23.97
C ARG A 127 -0.37 -5.12 -23.20
N ASN A 128 -1.18 -4.84 -22.18
CA ASN A 128 -1.09 -3.58 -21.42
C ASN A 128 0.14 -3.54 -20.50
N LYS A 129 0.63 -4.69 -20.04
CA LYS A 129 1.93 -4.78 -19.36
C LYS A 129 3.09 -4.31 -20.25
N LYS A 130 2.98 -4.51 -21.57
CA LYS A 130 4.01 -4.14 -22.55
C LYS A 130 3.81 -2.73 -23.10
N SER A 131 2.66 -2.10 -22.87
CA SER A 131 2.43 -0.71 -23.26
C SER A 131 3.24 0.23 -22.35
N GLY A 132 3.55 1.43 -22.86
CA GLY A 132 4.37 2.43 -22.16
C GLY A 132 3.82 2.85 -20.80
N ILE A 133 2.53 2.60 -20.53
CA ILE A 133 1.83 2.92 -19.28
C ILE A 133 2.64 2.40 -18.08
N PHE A 134 3.04 1.13 -18.05
CA PHE A 134 3.79 0.58 -16.91
C PHE A 134 5.20 1.17 -16.76
N ARG A 135 5.83 1.60 -17.87
CA ARG A 135 7.14 2.26 -17.86
C ARG A 135 7.05 3.69 -17.34
N GLU A 136 6.00 4.42 -17.71
CA GLU A 136 5.71 5.77 -17.21
C GLU A 136 5.37 5.72 -15.72
N THR A 137 4.49 4.80 -15.29
CA THR A 137 4.19 4.49 -13.88
C THR A 137 5.48 4.17 -13.09
N ALA A 138 6.36 3.32 -13.61
CA ALA A 138 7.64 3.02 -12.96
C ALA A 138 8.57 4.25 -12.85
N GLY A 139 8.63 5.08 -13.89
CA GLY A 139 9.39 6.34 -13.88
C GLY A 139 8.85 7.35 -12.86
N GLN A 140 7.53 7.42 -12.70
CA GLN A 140 6.88 8.24 -11.66
C GLN A 140 7.22 7.74 -10.25
N GLY A 141 7.37 6.43 -10.04
CA GLY A 141 7.81 5.86 -8.77
C GLY A 141 9.19 6.37 -8.33
N GLU A 142 10.15 6.46 -9.26
CA GLU A 142 11.47 7.05 -9.00
C GLU A 142 11.38 8.55 -8.72
N ALA A 143 10.49 9.28 -9.40
CA ALA A 143 10.24 10.68 -9.13
C ALA A 143 9.66 10.91 -7.72
N ILE A 144 8.74 10.05 -7.27
CA ILE A 144 8.18 10.07 -5.91
C ILE A 144 9.28 9.84 -4.86
N LEU A 145 10.18 8.89 -5.09
CA LEU A 145 11.34 8.66 -4.21
C LEU A 145 12.29 9.87 -4.18
N GLY A 146 12.41 10.59 -5.30
CA GLY A 146 13.14 11.86 -5.38
C GLY A 146 12.55 12.95 -4.48
N VAL A 147 11.22 13.07 -4.43
CA VAL A 147 10.51 14.05 -3.59
C VAL A 147 10.57 13.69 -2.10
N LEU A 148 10.53 12.40 -1.75
CA LEU A 148 10.61 11.92 -0.36
C LEU A 148 12.02 12.04 0.27
N GLY A 149 13.05 12.39 -0.53
CA GLY A 149 14.43 12.51 -0.10
C GLY A 149 15.09 11.16 0.20
N ARG A 150 16.34 10.96 -0.25
CA ARG A 150 17.09 9.68 -0.15
C ARG A 150 17.32 9.17 1.29
N SER A 151 16.99 9.96 2.32
CA SER A 151 17.12 9.59 3.73
C SER A 151 16.06 8.60 4.20
N SER A 152 14.86 8.62 3.61
CA SER A 152 13.75 7.70 3.92
C SER A 152 13.96 6.29 3.35
N LEU A 153 14.87 6.15 2.39
CA LEU A 153 15.27 4.89 1.74
C LEU A 153 15.96 3.91 2.70
N VAL A 154 16.59 4.39 3.77
CA VAL A 154 17.28 3.53 4.74
C VAL A 154 16.28 2.70 5.55
N CYS A 155 15.15 3.28 5.96
CA CYS A 155 14.15 2.59 6.76
C CYS A 155 13.38 1.52 5.94
N TRP A 156 12.99 1.85 4.70
CA TRP A 156 12.22 0.93 3.85
C TRP A 156 13.06 -0.26 3.34
N ARG A 157 14.35 -0.04 3.03
CA ARG A 157 15.24 -1.10 2.54
C ARG A 157 15.67 -2.06 3.65
N GLN A 158 15.79 -1.59 4.88
CA GLN A 158 16.35 -2.39 5.99
C GLN A 158 15.29 -3.28 6.66
N ASP A 159 14.04 -2.84 6.74
CA ASP A 159 12.96 -3.61 7.38
C ASP A 159 12.36 -4.71 6.48
N ASN A 160 12.31 -4.49 5.16
CA ASN A 160 11.83 -5.52 4.22
C ASN A 160 12.90 -6.59 3.91
N LEU A 161 14.20 -6.25 3.92
CA LEU A 161 15.26 -7.24 3.73
C LEU A 161 15.35 -8.22 4.92
N ARG A 162 15.13 -7.77 6.17
CA ARG A 162 15.14 -8.67 7.33
C ARG A 162 13.97 -9.67 7.36
N ARG A 163 12.81 -9.31 6.80
CA ARG A 163 11.63 -10.21 6.72
C ARG A 163 11.65 -11.17 5.52
N LEU A 164 12.49 -10.92 4.51
CA LEU A 164 12.58 -11.78 3.32
C LEU A 164 13.62 -12.91 3.44
N HIS A 165 14.41 -12.96 4.51
CA HIS A 165 15.34 -14.08 4.78
C HIS A 165 14.65 -15.39 5.22
N GLY A 166 13.32 -15.45 5.26
CA GLY A 166 12.54 -16.66 5.56
C GLY A 166 11.91 -17.36 4.34
N VAL A 167 11.97 -16.78 3.14
CA VAL A 167 11.31 -17.35 1.95
C VAL A 167 12.35 -17.70 0.90
N ARG A 168 12.67 -19.00 0.78
CA ARG A 168 13.44 -19.54 -0.36
C ARG A 168 12.62 -19.34 -1.63
N VAL A 169 13.05 -18.41 -2.48
CA VAL A 169 12.67 -18.42 -3.88
C VAL A 169 13.85 -19.00 -4.66
N PHE A 170 13.67 -20.22 -5.16
CA PHE A 170 14.54 -20.83 -6.16
C PHE A 170 14.34 -20.09 -7.49
N GLY A 171 15.45 -19.66 -8.12
CA GLY A 171 15.44 -19.13 -9.47
C GLY A 171 16.67 -18.28 -9.78
N HIS A 172 17.59 -18.85 -10.56
CA HIS A 172 18.73 -18.17 -11.21
C HIS A 172 18.27 -16.91 -11.96
N THR A 173 19.03 -15.82 -12.11
CA THR A 173 20.40 -15.69 -12.59
C THR A 173 21.04 -14.38 -12.09
N ALA A 174 22.35 -14.44 -11.90
CA ALA A 174 23.20 -13.36 -11.43
C ALA A 174 23.44 -12.27 -12.48
N HIS A 175 23.32 -11.00 -12.06
CA HIS A 175 24.18 -9.93 -12.55
C HIS A 175 24.70 -9.16 -11.32
N VAL A 176 25.91 -9.54 -10.90
CA VAL A 176 26.63 -8.90 -9.81
C VAL A 176 27.26 -7.62 -10.35
N CYS A 177 26.88 -6.49 -9.75
CA CYS A 177 27.49 -5.19 -9.99
C CYS A 177 28.92 -5.18 -9.39
N PRO A 178 29.97 -4.82 -10.14
CA PRO A 178 31.35 -4.85 -9.67
C PRO A 178 31.66 -3.59 -8.84
N TRP A 179 31.26 -3.60 -7.57
CA TRP A 179 31.68 -2.60 -6.57
C TRP A 179 31.83 -3.17 -5.16
N LEU A 180 32.17 -4.46 -5.06
CA LEU A 180 32.43 -5.17 -3.80
C LEU A 180 33.69 -6.06 -3.88
N SER A 181 34.72 -5.64 -4.62
CA SER A 181 36.06 -6.19 -4.47
C SER A 181 36.82 -5.40 -3.40
N GLY A 182 36.74 -5.82 -2.14
CA GLY A 182 37.58 -5.21 -1.10
C GLY A 182 37.06 -5.27 0.32
N ARG A 183 36.89 -6.48 0.87
CA ARG A 183 37.15 -6.87 2.27
C ARG A 183 36.40 -8.16 2.61
N LEU A 184 37.05 -9.29 2.36
CA LEU A 184 36.89 -10.48 3.19
C LEU A 184 38.30 -10.89 3.60
N GLN A 185 38.74 -10.39 4.75
CA GLN A 185 39.78 -11.06 5.53
C GLN A 185 39.10 -12.25 6.20
N GLU A 186 39.54 -13.46 5.87
CA GLU A 186 39.18 -14.67 6.62
C GLU A 186 39.79 -14.65 8.01
N PRO A 187 39.12 -15.24 9.02
CA PRO A 187 39.82 -15.83 10.14
C PRO A 187 39.57 -17.35 10.22
N ASN A 188 40.65 -18.07 9.95
CA ASN A 188 41.16 -19.24 10.67
C ASN A 188 40.22 -20.41 11.06
N ARG A 189 40.55 -21.56 10.44
CA ARG A 189 40.51 -22.91 11.04
C ARG A 189 41.04 -22.92 12.48
N LEU A 190 40.33 -23.61 13.38
CA LEU A 190 40.94 -24.42 14.42
C LEU A 190 40.13 -25.72 14.64
N HIS A 191 40.86 -26.84 14.61
CA HIS A 191 40.52 -28.19 15.09
C HIS A 191 40.02 -28.18 16.55
N GLY A 192 39.33 -29.16 17.16
CA GLY A 192 38.94 -30.54 16.85
C GLY A 192 38.63 -31.29 18.18
N LYS A 193 37.95 -32.45 18.12
CA LYS A 193 37.76 -33.52 19.15
C LYS A 193 37.08 -33.08 20.48
N VAL A 194 36.07 -33.77 21.03
CA VAL A 194 35.90 -35.21 21.33
C VAL A 194 34.47 -35.64 21.00
#